data_AF-A0A956R2P9-F1
#
_entry.id   AF-A0A956R2P9-F1
#
_cell.length_a   1.000
_cell.length_b   1.000
_cell.length_c   1.000
_cell.angle_alpha   90.00
_cell.angle_beta   90.00
_cell.angle_gamma   90.00
#
_symmetry.space_group_name_H-M   'P 1'
#
loop_
_entity.id
_entity.type
_entity.pdbx_description
1 polymer ?
#
loop_
_entity_poly.entity_id
_entity_poly.type
_entity_poly.pdbx_seq_one_letter_code
_entity_poly.pdbx_strand_id
1 'polypeptide(L)'
;ARIIEIAFPDDPQHFGDQVVFEPVNLEPQDDDEHRPPCFEVVAVLSPGGWHSFLLRGFDPGAEAVDALEEALGAGGFAFERISAEGRSAADPRRPDDDVSVPTLAALVAVPDDGEDADLRRRLQAVVGSWPLPLLCPALDRAAGDEVAAATALRQLERWNP
;
A
#
# COMPACT_ATOMS: atom_id res chain seq x y z
N ALA A 1 -13.14 -16.38 11.86
CA ALA A 1 -12.47 -15.14 12.28
C ALA A 1 -12.75 -14.04 11.26
N ARG A 2 -12.42 -12.79 11.56
CA ARG A 2 -12.43 -11.70 10.59
C ARG A 2 -11.00 -11.20 10.37
N ILE A 3 -10.61 -10.99 9.12
CA ILE A 3 -9.32 -10.39 8.77
C ILE A 3 -9.35 -8.89 9.11
N ILE A 4 -8.36 -8.43 9.88
CA ILE A 4 -8.24 -7.03 10.34
C ILE A 4 -7.01 -6.31 9.78
N GLU A 5 -6.04 -7.04 9.24
CA GLU A 5 -4.87 -6.49 8.56
C GLU A 5 -5.19 -6.33 7.08
N ILE A 6 -4.57 -5.36 6.41
CA ILE A 6 -4.73 -5.19 4.97
C ILE A 6 -3.78 -6.16 4.27
N ALA A 7 -4.33 -7.07 3.47
CA ALA A 7 -3.56 -8.00 2.67
C ALA A 7 -3.04 -7.34 1.38
N PHE A 8 -2.02 -7.94 0.75
CA PHE A 8 -1.54 -7.48 -0.55
C PHE A 8 -2.61 -7.70 -1.64
N PRO A 9 -2.58 -6.92 -2.75
CA PRO A 9 -3.64 -6.98 -3.75
C PRO A 9 -3.84 -8.35 -4.41
N ASP A 10 -2.80 -9.17 -4.48
CA ASP A 10 -2.84 -10.50 -5.10
C ASP A 10 -3.05 -11.63 -4.07
N ASP A 11 -3.20 -11.30 -2.79
CA ASP A 11 -3.45 -12.30 -1.74
C ASP A 11 -4.87 -12.87 -1.86
N PRO A 12 -5.09 -14.16 -1.50
CA PRO A 12 -6.41 -14.78 -1.60
C PRO A 12 -7.41 -14.28 -0.55
N GLN A 13 -6.94 -13.56 0.48
CA GLN A 13 -7.74 -13.03 1.58
C GLN A 13 -7.66 -11.51 1.58
N HIS A 14 -8.74 -10.85 1.98
CA HIS A 14 -8.84 -9.39 1.97
C HIS A 14 -9.30 -8.86 3.33
N PHE A 15 -9.07 -7.56 3.53
CA PHE A 15 -9.52 -6.85 4.71
C PHE A 15 -11.05 -7.02 4.91
N GLY A 16 -11.45 -7.39 6.12
CA GLY A 16 -12.87 -7.61 6.45
C GLY A 16 -13.43 -8.99 6.09
N ASP A 17 -12.69 -9.84 5.38
CA ASP A 17 -13.13 -11.20 5.05
C ASP A 17 -13.48 -12.02 6.30
N GLN A 18 -14.53 -12.82 6.21
CA GLN A 18 -14.83 -13.84 7.22
C GLN A 18 -14.24 -15.18 6.79
N VAL A 19 -13.30 -15.68 7.57
CA VAL A 19 -12.50 -16.86 7.21
C VAL A 19 -12.59 -17.98 8.25
N VAL A 20 -12.37 -19.20 7.79
CA VAL A 20 -11.88 -20.30 8.61
C VAL A 20 -10.36 -20.35 8.47
N PHE A 21 -9.66 -20.35 9.60
CA PHE A 21 -8.22 -20.49 9.63
C PHE A 21 -7.87 -21.77 10.40
N GLU A 22 -6.78 -22.42 10.00
CA GLU A 22 -6.20 -23.49 10.78
C GLU A 22 -5.11 -22.90 11.67
N PRO A 23 -5.20 -23.05 13.01
CA PRO A 23 -4.17 -22.57 13.91
C PRO A 23 -2.96 -23.51 13.88
N VAL A 24 -2.17 -23.42 12.81
CA VAL A 24 -0.85 -24.03 12.71
C VAL A 24 0.21 -22.95 12.88
N ASN A 25 1.25 -23.23 13.68
CA ASN A 25 2.44 -22.38 13.70
C ASN A 25 3.14 -22.56 12.36
N LEU A 26 3.02 -21.56 11.48
CA LEU A 26 3.83 -21.49 10.28
C LEU A 26 5.25 -21.11 10.74
N GLU A 27 6.21 -22.03 10.58
CA GLU A 27 7.62 -21.70 10.84
C GLU A 27 8.05 -20.57 9.91
N PRO A 28 8.81 -19.56 10.40
CA PRO A 28 9.27 -18.47 9.55
C PRO A 28 10.13 -19.06 8.43
N GLN A 29 9.75 -18.81 7.18
CA GLN A 29 10.64 -19.08 6.04
C GLN A 29 11.68 -17.96 5.99
N ASP A 30 12.96 -18.35 6.03
CA ASP A 30 14.10 -17.47 6.30
C ASP A 30 14.48 -16.49 5.17
N ASP A 31 13.70 -16.32 4.09
CA ASP A 31 14.21 -15.62 2.89
C ASP A 31 13.20 -14.83 2.04
N ASP A 32 11.97 -14.57 2.51
CA ASP A 32 11.01 -13.76 1.74
C ASP A 32 10.73 -12.40 2.40
N GLU A 33 10.83 -11.32 1.61
CA GLU A 33 10.38 -9.96 1.98
C GLU A 33 8.85 -9.92 2.24
N HIS A 34 8.15 -11.00 1.90
CA HIS A 34 6.76 -11.27 2.24
C HIS A 34 6.69 -12.20 3.45
N ARG A 35 6.47 -11.65 4.65
CA ARG A 35 6.14 -12.52 5.81
C ARG A 35 4.79 -13.18 5.54
N PRO A 36 4.71 -14.52 5.40
CA PRO A 36 3.43 -15.18 5.27
C PRO A 36 2.59 -14.93 6.53
N PRO A 37 1.25 -14.96 6.43
CA PRO A 37 0.38 -14.83 7.59
C PRO A 37 0.77 -15.83 8.69
N CYS A 38 0.57 -15.50 9.96
CA CYS A 38 0.89 -16.40 11.09
C CYS A 38 -0.03 -17.65 11.16
N PHE A 39 -1.01 -17.75 10.28
CA PHE A 39 -1.99 -18.81 10.18
C PHE A 39 -2.39 -19.02 8.72
N GLU A 40 -2.69 -20.25 8.33
CA GLU A 40 -3.20 -20.53 6.99
C GLU A 40 -4.71 -20.30 6.94
N VAL A 41 -5.17 -19.46 6.00
CA VAL A 41 -6.60 -19.36 5.68
C VAL A 41 -7.00 -20.52 4.81
N VAL A 42 -7.81 -21.41 5.39
CA VAL A 42 -8.29 -22.64 4.74
C VAL A 42 -9.44 -22.34 3.78
N ALA A 43 -10.29 -21.38 4.13
CA ALA A 43 -11.41 -20.95 3.29
C ALA A 43 -11.94 -19.57 3.67
N VAL A 44 -12.31 -18.78 2.66
CA VAL A 44 -13.14 -17.57 2.80
C VAL A 44 -14.61 -17.99 2.82
N LEU A 45 -15.31 -17.73 3.93
CA LEU A 45 -16.73 -18.05 4.10
C LEU A 45 -17.64 -16.96 3.52
N SER A 46 -17.22 -15.69 3.67
CA SER A 46 -17.90 -14.53 3.11
C SER A 46 -16.86 -13.47 2.79
N PRO A 47 -16.83 -12.94 1.56
CA PRO A 47 -16.02 -11.78 1.22
C PRO A 47 -16.38 -10.59 2.13
N GLY A 48 -15.38 -9.82 2.52
CA GLY A 48 -15.52 -8.57 3.26
C GLY A 48 -16.02 -7.43 2.37
N GLY A 49 -15.88 -7.56 1.05
CA GLY A 49 -16.23 -6.55 0.07
C GLY A 49 -15.18 -5.44 0.00
N TRP A 50 -13.90 -5.79 0.01
CA TRP A 50 -12.78 -4.86 -0.08
C TRP A 50 -11.69 -5.42 -0.99
N HIS A 51 -10.99 -4.52 -1.68
CA HIS A 51 -9.74 -4.80 -2.36
C HIS A 51 -8.68 -3.78 -1.92
N SER A 52 -7.40 -4.03 -2.23
CA SER A 52 -6.30 -3.17 -1.78
C SER A 52 -5.41 -2.68 -2.92
N PHE A 53 -4.70 -1.59 -2.64
CA PHE A 53 -3.65 -1.05 -3.51
C PHE A 53 -2.35 -0.89 -2.73
N LEU A 54 -1.23 -1.18 -3.39
CA LEU A 54 0.11 -0.92 -2.87
C LEU A 54 0.60 0.48 -3.27
N LEU A 55 0.85 1.31 -2.27
CA LEU A 55 1.44 2.64 -2.39
C LEU A 55 2.94 2.55 -2.12
N ARG A 56 3.77 3.11 -3.00
CA ARG A 56 5.23 3.14 -2.83
C ARG A 56 5.80 4.51 -3.17
N GLY A 57 6.71 5.01 -2.35
CA GLY A 57 7.32 6.31 -2.57
C GLY A 57 8.27 6.69 -1.44
N PHE A 58 8.46 7.99 -1.28
CA PHE A 58 9.35 8.53 -0.26
C PHE A 58 8.54 9.05 0.93
N ASP A 59 9.09 8.89 2.13
CA ASP A 59 8.42 9.31 3.36
C ASP A 59 8.64 10.82 3.59
N PRO A 60 7.56 11.64 3.57
CA PRO A 60 7.64 13.08 3.80
C PRO A 60 7.83 13.45 5.29
N GLY A 61 7.78 12.48 6.20
CA GLY A 61 7.77 12.66 7.65
C GLY A 61 6.42 12.28 8.28
N ALA A 62 6.47 11.92 9.57
CA ALA A 62 5.34 11.38 10.32
C ALA A 62 4.07 12.25 10.23
N GLU A 63 4.17 13.57 10.43
CA GLU A 63 2.99 14.46 10.40
C GLU A 63 2.23 14.41 9.06
N ALA A 64 2.95 14.27 7.94
CA ALA A 64 2.33 14.20 6.62
C ALA A 64 1.72 12.80 6.35
N VAL A 65 2.31 11.74 6.92
CA VAL A 65 1.75 10.38 6.86
C VAL A 65 0.51 10.27 7.74
N ASP A 66 0.53 10.82 8.95
CA ASP A 66 -0.63 10.86 9.85
C ASP A 66 -1.80 11.63 9.21
N ALA A 67 -1.53 12.74 8.55
CA ALA A 67 -2.55 13.49 7.80
C ALA A 67 -3.12 12.70 6.60
N LEU A 68 -2.32 11.85 5.96
CA LEU A 68 -2.79 10.96 4.91
C LEU A 68 -3.72 9.89 5.49
N GLU A 69 -3.32 9.25 6.59
CA GLU A 69 -4.13 8.24 7.28
C GLU A 69 -5.48 8.82 7.72
N GLU A 70 -5.49 10.00 8.35
CA GLU A 70 -6.72 10.68 8.77
C GLU A 70 -7.63 11.00 7.57
N ALA A 71 -7.07 11.53 6.48
CA ALA A 71 -7.84 11.90 5.29
C ALA A 71 -8.45 10.68 4.57
N LEU A 72 -7.72 9.57 4.51
CA LEU A 72 -8.21 8.30 3.95
C LEU A 72 -9.27 7.68 4.86
N GLY A 73 -9.03 7.65 6.18
CA GLY A 73 -9.98 7.16 7.18
C GLY A 73 -11.30 7.94 7.18
N ALA A 74 -11.25 9.26 7.07
CA ALA A 74 -12.45 10.11 6.91
C ALA A 74 -13.21 9.85 5.60
N GLY A 75 -12.53 9.29 4.59
CA GLY A 75 -13.12 8.82 3.33
C GLY A 75 -13.72 7.42 3.39
N GLY A 76 -13.57 6.70 4.52
CA GLY A 76 -14.01 5.32 4.65
C GLY A 76 -13.02 4.30 4.08
N PHE A 77 -11.77 4.69 3.83
CA PHE A 77 -10.69 3.78 3.41
C PHE A 77 -9.85 3.36 4.62
N ALA A 78 -9.29 2.16 4.57
CA ALA A 78 -8.30 1.73 5.57
C ALA A 78 -6.89 1.94 5.02
N PHE A 79 -5.95 2.32 5.87
CA PHE A 79 -4.55 2.58 5.51
C PHE A 79 -3.63 1.86 6.49
N GLU A 80 -2.56 1.26 5.97
CA GLU A 80 -1.57 0.56 6.79
C GLU A 80 -0.17 0.78 6.22
N ARG A 81 0.74 1.32 7.05
CA ARG A 81 2.15 1.42 6.70
C ARG A 81 2.82 0.05 6.87
N ILE A 82 3.48 -0.42 5.81
CA ILE A 82 4.19 -1.71 5.79
C ILE A 82 5.71 -1.56 5.61
N SER A 83 6.24 -0.35 5.37
CA SER A 83 7.70 -0.15 5.33
C SER A 83 8.33 -0.29 6.72
N ALA A 84 9.44 -1.03 6.79
CA ALA A 84 10.26 -1.15 8.00
C ALA A 84 10.86 0.20 8.40
N GLU A 85 11.04 0.38 9.71
CA GLU A 85 11.72 1.56 10.26
C GLU A 85 13.15 1.69 9.72
N GLY A 86 13.56 2.90 9.36
CA GLY A 86 14.90 3.18 8.83
C GLY A 86 15.12 2.78 7.37
N ARG A 87 14.11 2.20 6.68
CA ARG A 87 14.19 1.94 5.24
C ARG A 87 14.39 3.26 4.48
N SER A 88 15.36 3.29 3.58
CA SER A 88 15.73 4.46 2.81
C SER A 88 16.23 4.08 1.41
N ALA A 89 16.17 5.03 0.47
CA ALA A 89 16.66 4.89 -0.90
C ALA A 89 17.34 6.18 -1.37
N ALA A 90 18.15 6.09 -2.42
CA ALA A 90 18.86 7.24 -2.99
C ALA A 90 17.90 8.37 -3.37
N ASP A 91 18.24 9.62 -3.02
CA ASP A 91 17.39 10.77 -3.31
C ASP A 91 17.31 11.00 -4.83
N PRO A 92 16.13 10.82 -5.45
CA PRO A 92 16.00 10.94 -6.90
C PRO A 92 16.18 12.37 -7.41
N ARG A 93 16.17 13.37 -6.53
CA ARG A 93 16.46 14.78 -6.86
C ARG A 93 17.95 15.06 -6.94
N ARG A 94 18.78 14.17 -6.38
CA ARG A 94 20.24 14.30 -6.30
C ARG A 94 20.94 12.97 -6.63
N PRO A 95 20.80 12.47 -7.86
CA PRO A 95 21.27 11.13 -8.24
C PRO A 95 22.79 10.95 -8.20
N ASP A 96 23.55 12.05 -8.27
CA ASP A 96 25.01 12.04 -8.22
C ASP A 96 25.56 12.18 -6.78
N ASP A 97 24.69 12.45 -5.80
CA ASP A 97 25.04 12.56 -4.40
C ASP A 97 24.78 11.22 -3.68
N ASP A 98 25.64 10.84 -2.75
CA ASP A 98 25.43 9.67 -1.88
C ASP A 98 24.48 10.03 -0.71
N VAL A 99 23.31 10.58 -1.05
CA VAL A 99 22.28 11.01 -0.10
C VAL A 99 21.11 10.05 -0.19
N SER A 100 20.81 9.38 0.93
CA SER A 100 19.64 8.54 1.09
C SER A 100 18.53 9.30 1.81
N VAL A 101 17.28 9.07 1.40
CA VAL A 101 16.08 9.61 2.05
C VAL A 101 15.13 8.47 2.47
N PRO A 102 14.37 8.64 3.57
CA PRO A 102 13.44 7.61 4.03
C PRO A 102 12.37 7.26 2.99
N THR A 103 11.95 5.98 2.97
CA THR A 103 10.93 5.49 2.04
C THR A 103 9.66 5.00 2.74
N LEU A 104 8.57 5.07 1.99
CA LEU A 104 7.23 4.69 2.43
C LEU A 104 6.68 3.60 1.51
N ALA A 105 6.27 2.50 2.13
CA ALA A 105 5.41 1.50 1.51
C ALA A 105 4.18 1.36 2.40
N ALA A 106 3.00 1.40 1.81
CA ALA A 106 1.73 1.30 2.52
C ALA A 106 0.69 0.58 1.68
N LEU A 107 -0.24 -0.08 2.35
CA LEU A 107 -1.44 -0.65 1.76
C LEU A 107 -2.62 0.28 2.04
N VAL A 108 -3.51 0.42 1.07
CA VAL A 108 -4.81 1.08 1.24
C VAL A 108 -5.90 0.11 0.82
N ALA A 109 -6.89 -0.13 1.69
CA ALA A 109 -8.05 -0.93 1.39
C ALA A 109 -9.23 -0.04 1.02
N VAL A 110 -9.94 -0.44 -0.03
CA VAL A 110 -11.09 0.24 -0.62
C VAL A 110 -12.27 -0.71 -0.64
N PRO A 111 -13.49 -0.27 -0.27
CA PRO A 111 -14.69 -1.07 -0.46
C PRO A 111 -14.90 -1.44 -1.93
N ASP A 112 -15.43 -2.62 -2.24
CA ASP A 112 -15.69 -3.08 -3.61
C ASP A 112 -16.81 -2.30 -4.31
N ASP A 113 -17.69 -1.65 -3.54
CA ASP A 113 -18.65 -0.66 -4.04
C ASP A 113 -18.04 0.75 -4.18
N GLY A 114 -16.75 0.88 -3.87
CA GLY A 114 -16.00 2.11 -3.85
C GLY A 114 -15.68 2.68 -5.23
N GLU A 115 -15.43 3.98 -5.24
CA GLU A 115 -14.96 4.71 -6.42
C GLU A 115 -13.43 4.81 -6.36
N ASP A 116 -12.68 3.95 -7.06
CA ASP A 116 -11.21 4.06 -7.17
C ASP A 116 -10.76 5.46 -7.59
N ALA A 117 -11.59 6.13 -8.38
CA ALA A 117 -11.43 7.53 -8.75
C ALA A 117 -11.51 8.49 -7.56
N ASP A 118 -12.37 8.24 -6.57
CA ASP A 118 -12.43 9.01 -5.32
C ASP A 118 -11.17 8.78 -4.47
N LEU A 119 -10.73 7.52 -4.32
CA LEU A 119 -9.46 7.23 -3.65
C LEU A 119 -8.31 8.00 -4.31
N ARG A 120 -8.18 7.88 -5.65
CA ARG A 120 -7.12 8.58 -6.40
C ARG A 120 -7.18 10.08 -6.21
N ARG A 121 -8.38 10.68 -6.29
CA ARG A 121 -8.58 12.12 -6.08
C ARG A 121 -8.16 12.57 -4.69
N ARG A 122 -8.56 11.85 -3.64
CA ARG A 122 -8.22 12.17 -2.24
C ARG A 122 -6.74 11.99 -1.99
N LEU A 123 -6.16 10.90 -2.47
CA LEU A 123 -4.72 10.66 -2.40
C LEU A 123 -3.98 11.84 -3.01
N GLN A 124 -4.31 12.23 -4.26
CA GLN A 124 -3.68 13.36 -4.95
C GLN A 124 -3.85 14.69 -4.21
N ALA A 125 -5.00 14.93 -3.56
CA ALA A 125 -5.22 16.15 -2.79
C ALA A 125 -4.29 16.28 -1.58
N VAL A 126 -3.94 15.16 -0.94
CA VAL A 126 -3.03 15.13 0.22
C VAL A 126 -1.57 15.07 -0.23
N VAL A 127 -1.24 14.08 -1.07
CA VAL A 127 0.15 13.77 -1.43
C VAL A 127 0.70 14.65 -2.56
N GLY A 128 -0.16 15.39 -3.27
CA GLY A 128 0.26 16.25 -4.38
C GLY A 128 1.18 17.41 -3.97
N SER A 129 1.23 17.73 -2.68
CA SER A 129 2.14 18.74 -2.11
C SER A 129 3.46 18.15 -1.60
N TRP A 130 3.61 16.83 -1.62
CA TRP A 130 4.79 16.18 -1.06
C TRP A 130 6.03 16.45 -1.92
N PRO A 131 7.23 16.56 -1.31
CA PRO A 131 8.47 16.83 -2.04
C PRO A 131 8.83 15.77 -3.07
N LEU A 132 8.40 14.54 -2.83
CA LEU A 132 8.58 13.37 -3.68
C LEU A 132 7.26 12.61 -3.73
N PRO A 133 6.90 12.00 -4.88
CA PRO A 133 5.58 11.45 -5.06
C PRO A 133 5.40 10.12 -4.32
N LEU A 134 4.16 9.87 -3.89
CA LEU A 134 3.68 8.55 -3.52
C LEU A 134 2.99 7.94 -4.76
N LEU A 135 3.50 6.82 -5.24
CA LEU A 135 3.15 6.22 -6.52
C LEU A 135 2.25 5.00 -6.32
N CYS A 136 1.27 4.84 -7.20
CA CYS A 136 0.43 3.65 -7.26
C CYS A 136 -0.02 3.37 -8.71
N PRO A 137 0.80 2.65 -9.51
CA PRO A 137 0.47 2.35 -10.89
C PRO A 137 -0.85 1.60 -11.07
N ALA A 138 -1.20 0.73 -10.11
CA ALA A 138 -2.43 -0.05 -10.15
C ALA A 138 -3.67 0.86 -9.98
N LEU A 139 -3.62 1.82 -9.06
CA LEU A 139 -4.70 2.79 -8.85
C LEU A 139 -4.85 3.77 -10.02
N ASP A 140 -3.74 4.22 -10.60
CA ASP A 140 -3.79 5.05 -11.82
C ASP A 140 -4.47 4.30 -12.97
N ARG A 141 -4.19 3.01 -13.14
CA ARG A 141 -4.84 2.15 -14.14
C ARG A 141 -6.32 1.93 -13.84
N ALA A 142 -6.67 1.65 -12.59
CA ALA A 142 -8.05 1.46 -12.16
C ALA A 142 -8.90 2.72 -12.41
N ALA A 143 -8.29 3.90 -12.25
CA ALA A 143 -8.91 5.18 -12.60
C ALA A 143 -8.89 5.52 -14.11
N GLY A 144 -8.43 4.61 -14.97
CA GLY A 144 -8.43 4.76 -16.43
C GLY A 144 -7.28 5.59 -17.00
N ASP A 145 -6.22 5.86 -16.25
CA ASP A 145 -5.07 6.67 -16.67
C ASP A 145 -3.81 5.82 -16.91
N GLU A 146 -3.79 5.13 -18.05
CA GLU A 146 -2.67 4.26 -18.45
C GLU A 146 -1.34 5.01 -18.62
N VAL A 147 -1.38 6.30 -18.96
CA VAL A 147 -0.17 7.12 -19.13
C VAL A 147 0.45 7.42 -17.76
N ALA A 148 -0.37 7.80 -16.78
CA ALA A 148 0.09 7.95 -15.41
C ALA A 148 0.62 6.63 -14.84
N ALA A 149 -0.13 5.53 -15.02
CA ALA A 149 0.29 4.21 -14.56
C ALA A 149 1.65 3.79 -15.13
N ALA A 150 1.85 3.93 -16.44
CA ALA A 150 3.12 3.61 -17.08
C ALA A 150 4.27 4.53 -16.64
N THR A 151 3.97 5.78 -16.30
CA THR A 151 4.96 6.74 -15.78
C THR A 151 5.37 6.40 -14.36
N ALA A 152 4.41 6.11 -13.49
CA ALA A 152 4.63 5.68 -12.12
C ALA A 152 5.44 4.37 -12.08
N LEU A 153 5.16 3.42 -12.97
CA LEU A 153 5.92 2.16 -13.05
C LEU A 153 7.40 2.41 -13.36
N ARG A 154 7.70 3.22 -14.39
CA ARG A 154 9.08 3.59 -14.73
C ARG A 154 9.81 4.32 -13.60
N GLN A 155 9.07 5.15 -12.84
CA GLN A 155 9.64 5.84 -11.68
C GLN A 155 9.97 4.87 -10.55
N LEU A 156 9.10 3.90 -10.26
CA LEU A 156 9.38 2.86 -9.26
C LEU A 156 10.57 1.99 -9.65
N GLU A 157 10.67 1.57 -10.91
CA GLU A 157 11.82 0.80 -11.42
C GLU A 157 13.13 1.60 -11.30
N ARG A 158 13.08 2.91 -11.55
CA ARG A 158 14.26 3.77 -11.52
C ARG A 158 14.70 4.11 -10.11
N TRP A 159 13.76 4.44 -9.23
CA TRP A 159 14.05 5.00 -7.91
C TRP A 159 14.14 3.92 -6.83
N ASN A 160 13.51 2.77 -7.05
CA ASN A 160 13.40 1.65 -6.12
C ASN A 160 13.17 2.08 -4.65
N PRO A 161 12.13 2.90 -4.37
CA PRO A 161 11.81 3.31 -3.00
C PRO A 161 11.35 2.13 -2.13
#